data_AF-A0A2V5TXH4-F1
#
_entry.id   AF-A0A2V5TXH4-F1
#
_cell.length_a   1.000
_cell.length_b   1.000
_cell.length_c   1.000
_cell.angle_alpha   90.00
_cell.angle_beta   90.00
_cell.angle_gamma   90.00
#
_symmetry.space_group_name_H-M   'P 1'
#
loop_
_entity.id
_entity.type
_entity.pdbx_description
1 polymer ?
#
loop_
_entity_poly.entity_id
_entity_poly.type
_entity_poly.pdbx_seq_one_letter_code
_entity_poly.pdbx_strand_id
1 'polypeptide(L)'
;MKITQSTWYPFQSPEVREICAHLTPAEHELLIADARQRGADIGRWIAAPFGLTAGLLVWWWQLGLVLLAIFVVYFMFSGLPRIRAMRRRSMALLCETEWARTRGCAPERLRLMTFPWTR
;
A
#
# COMPACT_ATOMS: atom_id res chain seq x y z
N MET A 1 19.83 -4.79 -19.28
CA MET A 1 18.47 -5.28 -19.03
C MET A 1 17.66 -4.15 -18.41
N LYS A 2 16.66 -3.60 -19.11
CA LYS A 2 15.74 -2.61 -18.53
C LYS A 2 14.80 -3.36 -17.60
N ILE A 3 14.92 -3.13 -16.29
CA ILE A 3 14.02 -3.70 -15.29
C ILE A 3 12.69 -2.94 -15.42
N THR A 4 11.86 -3.33 -16.38
CA THR A 4 10.45 -2.94 -16.47
C THR A 4 9.66 -3.69 -15.40
N GLN A 5 10.01 -3.53 -14.13
CA GLN A 5 9.13 -3.91 -13.04
C GLN A 5 8.28 -2.69 -12.69
N SER A 6 7.29 -2.41 -13.55
CA SER A 6 6.18 -1.57 -13.12
C SER A 6 5.45 -2.36 -12.03
N THR A 7 5.51 -1.84 -10.81
CA THR A 7 5.05 -2.55 -9.63
C THR A 7 3.55 -2.87 -9.70
N TRP A 8 2.77 -2.13 -10.51
CA TRP A 8 1.30 -2.26 -10.63
C TRP A 8 0.74 -1.83 -12.01
N TYR A 9 1.37 -2.19 -13.13
CA TYR A 9 0.78 -1.95 -14.46
C TYR A 9 -0.52 -2.76 -14.65
N PRO A 10 -1.61 -2.23 -15.24
CA PRO A 10 -1.86 -0.89 -15.79
C PRO A 10 -2.46 0.11 -14.78
N PHE A 11 -2.52 -0.24 -13.50
CA PHE A 11 -3.20 0.54 -12.46
C PHE A 11 -2.41 1.77 -12.00
N GLN A 12 -1.14 1.85 -12.39
CA GLN A 12 -0.23 2.93 -12.03
C GLN A 12 -0.44 4.16 -12.94
N SER A 13 -0.36 5.36 -12.37
CA SER A 13 -0.44 6.57 -13.17
C SER A 13 0.80 6.81 -14.04
N PRO A 14 0.64 7.52 -15.18
CA PRO A 14 1.75 7.85 -16.05
C PRO A 14 2.84 8.66 -15.31
N GLU A 15 2.43 9.56 -14.40
CA GLU A 15 3.35 10.36 -13.57
C GLU A 15 4.21 9.47 -12.68
N VAL A 16 3.60 8.53 -11.94
CA VAL A 16 4.34 7.64 -11.05
C VAL A 16 5.19 6.66 -11.86
N ARG A 17 4.72 6.23 -13.04
CA ARG A 17 5.51 5.40 -13.95
C ARG A 17 6.77 6.12 -14.42
N GLU A 18 6.68 7.41 -14.71
CA GLU A 18 7.82 8.23 -15.12
C GLU A 18 8.81 8.41 -13.96
N ILE A 19 8.32 8.68 -12.73
CA ILE A 19 9.17 8.71 -11.52
C ILE A 19 9.89 7.38 -11.34
N CYS A 20 9.15 6.26 -11.41
CA CYS A 20 9.73 4.93 -11.23
C CYS A 20 10.77 4.56 -12.29
N ALA A 21 10.66 5.11 -13.51
CA ALA A 21 11.63 4.87 -14.58
C ALA A 21 12.97 5.59 -14.37
N HIS A 22 12.99 6.65 -13.55
CA HIS A 22 14.18 7.46 -13.28
C HIS A 22 14.72 7.29 -11.86
N LEU A 23 14.20 6.32 -11.10
CA LEU A 23 14.71 5.98 -9.78
C LEU A 23 16.19 5.56 -9.86
N THR A 24 17.00 6.13 -8.98
CA THR A 24 18.34 5.61 -8.76
C THR A 24 18.26 4.23 -8.06
N PRO A 25 19.29 3.38 -8.20
CA PRO A 25 19.31 2.08 -7.52
C PRO A 25 19.15 2.21 -5.99
N ALA A 26 19.75 3.24 -5.38
CA ALA A 26 19.67 3.47 -3.94
C ALA A 26 18.25 3.86 -3.48
N GLU A 27 17.58 4.76 -4.21
CA GLU A 27 16.19 5.12 -3.93
C GLU A 27 15.25 3.92 -4.13
N HIS A 28 15.51 3.10 -5.15
CA HIS A 28 14.75 1.88 -5.41
C HIS A 28 14.83 0.91 -4.22
N GLU A 29 16.04 0.61 -3.73
CA GLU A 29 16.23 -0.27 -2.58
C GLU A 29 15.54 0.25 -1.31
N LEU A 30 15.62 1.57 -1.06
CA LEU A 30 14.97 2.21 0.08
C LEU A 30 13.44 2.06 0.00
N LEU A 31 12.86 2.29 -1.18
CA LEU A 31 11.41 2.12 -1.40
C LEU A 31 10.96 0.66 -1.22
N ILE A 32 11.76 -0.31 -1.70
CA ILE A 32 11.48 -1.74 -1.49
C ILE A 32 11.57 -2.10 -0.01
N ALA A 33 12.60 -1.66 0.69
CA ALA A 33 12.80 -1.94 2.10
C ALA A 33 11.62 -1.41 2.94
N ASP A 34 11.22 -0.16 2.70
CA ASP A 34 10.08 0.47 3.35
C ASP A 34 8.75 -0.22 2.98
N ALA A 35 8.55 -0.63 1.71
CA ALA A 35 7.39 -1.44 1.32
C ALA A 35 7.35 -2.80 2.05
N ARG A 36 8.49 -3.48 2.16
CA ARG A 36 8.61 -4.78 2.82
C ARG A 36 8.35 -4.67 4.32
N GLN A 37 8.93 -3.69 4.99
CA GLN A 37 8.69 -3.44 6.41
C GLN A 37 7.21 -3.15 6.68
N ARG A 38 6.59 -2.28 5.88
CA ARG A 38 5.15 -1.99 6.00
C ARG A 38 4.28 -3.22 5.76
N GLY A 39 4.61 -4.04 4.75
CA GLY A 39 3.92 -5.29 4.49
C GLY A 39 3.98 -6.24 5.69
N ALA A 40 5.15 -6.35 6.32
CA ALA A 40 5.33 -7.14 7.54
C ALA A 40 4.52 -6.58 8.72
N ASP A 41 4.52 -5.27 8.93
CA ASP A 41 3.77 -4.61 10.00
C ASP A 41 2.25 -4.72 9.81
N ILE A 42 1.76 -4.69 8.57
CA ILE A 42 0.35 -4.93 8.25
C ILE A 42 0.02 -6.40 8.47
N GLY A 43 0.86 -7.30 7.96
CA GLY A 43 0.69 -8.75 8.13
C GLY A 43 0.60 -9.14 9.60
N ARG A 44 1.55 -8.70 10.43
CA ARG A 44 1.56 -8.96 11.88
C ARG A 44 0.33 -8.40 12.58
N TRP A 45 -0.12 -7.22 12.15
CA TRP A 45 -1.28 -6.55 12.72
C TRP A 45 -2.60 -7.27 12.41
N ILE A 46 -2.74 -7.87 11.23
CA ILE A 46 -3.95 -8.60 10.81
C ILE A 46 -3.90 -10.06 11.24
N ALA A 47 -2.72 -10.69 11.29
CA ALA A 47 -2.57 -12.13 11.49
C ALA A 47 -3.22 -12.62 12.80
N ALA A 48 -2.99 -11.92 13.91
CA ALA A 48 -3.55 -12.31 15.20
C ALA A 48 -5.09 -12.25 15.25
N PRO A 49 -5.75 -11.11 14.94
CA PRO A 49 -7.20 -11.04 14.98
C PRO A 49 -7.85 -11.94 13.91
N PHE A 50 -7.26 -12.07 12.72
CA PHE A 50 -7.76 -12.96 11.67
C PHE A 50 -7.65 -14.45 12.06
N GLY A 51 -6.52 -14.86 12.64
CA GLY A 51 -6.33 -16.23 13.11
C GLY A 51 -7.32 -16.60 14.21
N LEU A 52 -7.56 -15.68 15.15
CA LEU A 52 -8.55 -15.85 16.21
C LEU A 52 -9.97 -15.98 15.68
N THR A 53 -10.38 -15.08 14.77
CA THR A 53 -11.73 -15.13 14.17
C THR A 53 -11.93 -16.38 13.35
N ALA A 54 -10.95 -16.76 12.52
CA ALA A 54 -11.00 -17.99 11.71
C ALA A 54 -11.06 -19.25 12.58
N GLY A 55 -10.22 -19.34 13.62
CA GLY A 55 -10.23 -20.48 14.54
C GLY A 55 -11.55 -20.63 15.29
N LEU A 56 -12.12 -19.51 15.75
CA LEU A 56 -13.42 -19.52 16.42
C LEU A 56 -14.59 -19.78 15.47
N LEU A 57 -14.50 -19.38 14.19
CA LEU A 57 -15.49 -19.75 13.18
C LEU A 57 -15.60 -21.27 13.03
N VAL A 58 -14.45 -21.96 13.04
CA VAL A 58 -14.37 -23.42 12.90
C VAL A 58 -14.82 -24.12 14.18
N TRP A 59 -14.40 -23.64 15.35
CA TRP A 59 -14.70 -24.29 16.63
C TRP A 59 -16.12 -24.00 17.14
N TRP A 60 -16.58 -22.76 16.99
CA TRP A 60 -17.89 -22.31 17.48
C TRP A 60 -18.46 -21.19 16.60
N TRP A 61 -19.19 -21.60 15.57
CA TRP A 61 -19.71 -20.74 14.51
C TRP A 61 -20.43 -19.46 14.98
N GLN A 62 -21.30 -19.56 15.98
CA GLN A 62 -22.05 -18.39 16.49
C GLN A 62 -21.12 -17.32 17.09
N LEU A 63 -20.15 -17.73 17.90
CA LEU A 63 -19.13 -16.83 18.45
C LEU A 63 -18.21 -16.31 17.36
N GLY A 64 -17.83 -17.17 16.41
CA GLY A 64 -17.05 -16.79 15.23
C GLY A 64 -17.71 -15.67 14.42
N LEU A 65 -19.02 -15.74 14.17
CA LEU A 65 -19.76 -14.70 13.43
C LEU A 65 -19.75 -13.36 14.17
N VAL A 66 -19.91 -13.37 15.50
CA VAL A 66 -19.84 -12.16 16.32
C VAL A 66 -18.44 -11.53 16.23
N LEU A 67 -17.39 -12.35 16.36
CA LEU A 67 -16.00 -11.90 16.22
C LEU A 67 -15.70 -11.40 14.80
N LEU A 68 -16.25 -12.04 13.77
CA LEU A 68 -16.10 -11.59 12.39
C LEU A 68 -16.70 -10.19 12.20
N ALA A 69 -17.89 -9.93 12.74
CA ALA A 69 -18.51 -8.60 12.69
C ALA A 69 -17.63 -7.56 13.40
N ILE A 70 -17.12 -7.87 14.59
CA ILE A 70 -16.19 -7.00 15.34
C ILE A 70 -14.91 -6.77 14.53
N PHE A 71 -14.36 -7.80 13.89
CA PHE A 71 -13.16 -7.70 13.08
C PHE A 71 -13.36 -6.79 11.86
N VAL A 72 -14.51 -6.90 11.18
CA VAL A 72 -14.85 -6.01 10.05
C VAL A 72 -14.96 -4.56 10.51
N VAL A 73 -15.66 -4.32 11.63
CA VAL A 73 -15.76 -2.98 12.23
C VAL A 73 -14.38 -2.44 12.60
N TYR A 74 -13.58 -3.24 13.30
CA TYR A 74 -12.20 -2.90 13.65
C TYR A 74 -11.39 -2.53 12.40
N PHE A 75 -11.40 -3.37 11.37
CA PHE A 75 -10.68 -3.13 10.12
C PHE A 75 -11.16 -1.87 9.39
N MET A 76 -12.46 -1.57 9.43
CA MET A 76 -13.00 -0.35 8.85
C MET A 76 -12.48 0.90 9.57
N PHE A 77 -12.48 0.90 10.90
CA PHE A 77 -12.06 2.07 11.69
C PHE A 77 -10.54 2.25 11.79
N SER A 78 -9.78 1.16 11.82
CA SER A 78 -8.32 1.20 11.98
C SER A 78 -7.56 0.98 10.68
N GLY A 79 -8.07 0.12 9.78
CA GLY A 79 -7.47 -0.20 8.49
C GLY A 79 -7.60 0.95 7.48
N LEU A 80 -8.79 1.53 7.30
CA LEU A 80 -8.99 2.64 6.35
C LEU A 80 -8.06 3.84 6.59
N PRO A 81 -7.94 4.40 7.82
CA PRO A 81 -7.01 5.50 8.05
C PRO A 81 -5.56 5.08 7.85
N ARG A 82 -5.19 3.84 8.19
CA ARG A 82 -3.84 3.31 7.98
C ARG A 82 -3.49 3.18 6.50
N ILE A 83 -4.43 2.69 5.68
CA ILE A 83 -4.31 2.64 4.21
C ILE A 83 -4.18 4.06 3.63
N ARG A 84 -5.00 5.01 4.09
CA ARG A 84 -4.90 6.42 3.66
C ARG A 84 -3.57 7.07 4.05
N ALA A 85 -3.09 6.80 5.27
CA ALA A 85 -1.80 7.28 5.73
C ALA A 85 -0.64 6.65 4.93
N MET A 86 -0.71 5.34 4.66
CA MET A 86 0.24 4.64 3.83
C MET A 86 0.30 5.23 2.42
N ARG A 87 -0.87 5.45 1.79
CA ARG A 87 -0.97 6.09 0.48
C ARG A 87 -0.27 7.45 0.44
N ARG A 88 -0.52 8.29 1.44
CA ARG A 88 0.11 9.62 1.56
C ARG A 88 1.62 9.52 1.75
N ARG A 89 2.10 8.60 2.58
CA ARG A 89 3.55 8.37 2.76
C ARG A 89 4.22 7.89 1.48
N SER A 90 3.60 6.97 0.75
CA SER A 90 4.13 6.52 -0.55
C SER A 90 4.20 7.66 -1.56
N MET A 91 3.21 8.56 -1.60
CA MET A 91 3.26 9.77 -2.43
C MET A 91 4.40 10.70 -1.99
N ALA A 92 4.57 10.93 -0.70
CA ALA A 92 5.66 11.77 -0.17
C ALA A 92 7.04 11.22 -0.55
N LEU A 93 7.27 9.92 -0.34
CA LEU A 93 8.53 9.26 -0.70
C LEU A 93 8.84 9.33 -2.20
N LEU A 94 7.82 9.20 -3.05
CA LEU A 94 7.99 9.37 -4.49
C LEU A 94 8.33 10.82 -4.87
N CYS A 95 7.73 11.81 -4.20
CA CYS A 95 8.05 13.22 -4.39
C CYS A 95 9.43 13.61 -3.85
N GLU A 96 9.97 12.86 -2.88
CA GLU A 96 11.31 13.10 -2.31
C GLU A 96 12.46 12.68 -3.23
N THR A 97 12.18 11.84 -4.23
CA THR A 97 13.17 11.37 -5.22
C THR A 97 13.82 12.53 -5.96
N GLU A 98 15.08 12.37 -6.37
CA GLU A 98 15.82 13.44 -7.07
C GLU A 98 15.09 13.91 -8.34
N TRP A 99 14.52 12.97 -9.08
CA TRP A 99 13.77 13.26 -10.29
C TRP A 99 12.46 14.02 -10.02
N ALA A 100 11.69 13.64 -8.99
CA ALA A 100 10.46 14.34 -8.65
C ALA A 100 10.73 15.72 -8.02
N ARG A 101 11.84 15.85 -7.26
CA ARG A 101 12.29 17.09 -6.63
C ARG A 101 12.66 18.14 -7.68
N THR A 102 13.36 17.75 -8.75
CA THR A 102 13.73 18.66 -9.85
C THR A 102 12.51 19.17 -10.63
N ARG A 103 11.41 18.42 -10.66
CA ARG A 103 10.14 18.82 -11.30
C ARG A 103 9.16 19.55 -10.37
N GLY A 104 9.51 19.76 -9.09
CA GLY A 104 8.63 20.42 -8.13
C GLY A 104 7.34 19.64 -7.85
N CYS A 105 7.39 18.31 -7.88
CA CYS A 105 6.22 17.47 -7.61
C CYS A 105 5.71 17.67 -6.18
N ALA A 106 4.42 18.04 -6.05
CA ALA A 106 3.72 18.09 -4.77
C ALA A 106 2.93 16.80 -4.53
N PRO A 107 2.99 16.20 -3.33
CA PRO A 107 2.33 14.92 -3.01
C PRO A 107 0.79 15.00 -3.11
N GLU A 108 0.23 16.21 -3.03
CA GLU A 108 -1.22 16.48 -3.16
C GLU A 108 -1.71 16.40 -4.61
N ARG A 109 -0.81 16.63 -5.58
CA ARG A 109 -1.12 16.61 -7.02
C ARG A 109 -0.85 15.26 -7.66
N LEU A 110 -0.01 14.44 -7.03
CA LEU A 110 0.37 13.12 -7.54
C LEU A 110 -0.79 12.14 -7.41
N ARG A 111 -1.25 11.58 -8.53
CA ARG A 111 -2.25 10.49 -8.50
C ARG A 111 -1.51 9.17 -8.53
N LEU A 112 -1.62 8.34 -7.50
CA LEU A 112 -0.98 7.00 -7.49
C LEU A 112 -1.60 6.03 -8.51
N MET A 113 -2.89 6.16 -8.77
CA MET A 113 -3.66 5.31 -9.66
C MET A 113 -4.50 6.18 -10.60
N THR A 114 -4.75 5.68 -11.82
CA THR A 114 -5.59 6.38 -12.81
C THR A 114 -6.81 5.55 -13.14
N PHE A 115 -7.98 6.16 -13.11
CA PHE A 115 -9.24 5.57 -13.56
C PHE A 115 -9.85 6.49 -14.64
N PRO A 116 -10.41 5.99 -15.75
CA PRO A 116 -10.64 4.59 -16.09
C PRO A 116 -9.36 3.85 -16.46
N TRP A 117 -9.33 2.55 -16.17
CA TRP A 117 -8.29 1.64 -16.64
C TRP A 117 -8.46 1.46 -18.15
N THR A 118 -7.93 2.39 -18.95
CA THR A 118 -7.94 2.24 -20.42
C THR A 118 -7.11 1.01 -20.80
N ARG A 119 -7.75 0.09 -21.52
CA ARG A 119 -7.14 -1.10 -22.14
C ARG A 119 -6.02 -0.71 -23.09
#